data_AF-A0A511SWJ1-F1
#
_entry.id   AF-A0A511SWJ1-F1
#
_cell.length_a   1.000
_cell.length_b   1.000
_cell.length_c   1.000
_cell.angle_alpha   90.00
_cell.angle_beta   90.00
_cell.angle_gamma   90.00
#
_symmetry.space_group_name_H-M   'P 1'
#
loop_
_entity.id
_entity.type
_entity.pdbx_description
1 polymer ?
#
loop_
_entity_poly.entity_id
_entity_poly.type
_entity_poly.pdbx_seq_one_letter_code
_entity_poly.pdbx_strand_id
1 'polypeptide(L)'
;MGLKQAIEKLNTAVDDLVTLEVITYTGDVKHIINTTGGKPTIDWDNLTTSSVGSATTQATIKLVAATQVKFDGDMKLFQTDQQDIPRLQELLDLHRKSVETSIAARKSVVDFFGDLLKDIVKKG
;
A
#
# COMPACT_ATOMS: atom_id res chain seq x y z
N MET A 1 -12.55 -28.98 -15.39
CA MET A 1 -12.18 -27.58 -15.72
C MET A 1 -12.06 -26.68 -14.48
N GLY A 2 -11.64 -27.20 -13.31
CA GLY A 2 -11.54 -26.37 -12.08
C GLY A 2 -10.12 -25.95 -11.71
N LEU A 3 -9.14 -26.85 -11.89
CA LEU A 3 -7.75 -26.60 -11.49
C LEU A 3 -7.06 -25.54 -12.38
N LYS A 4 -7.30 -25.56 -13.69
CA LYS A 4 -6.70 -24.60 -14.62
C LYS A 4 -7.16 -23.16 -14.35
N GLN A 5 -8.44 -22.96 -14.06
CA GLN A 5 -8.98 -21.64 -13.69
C GLN A 5 -8.53 -21.19 -12.29
N ALA A 6 -8.32 -22.12 -11.35
CA ALA A 6 -7.75 -21.80 -10.05
C ALA A 6 -6.28 -21.35 -10.16
N ILE A 7 -5.50 -22.01 -11.04
CA ILE A 7 -4.11 -21.63 -11.34
C ILE A 7 -4.05 -20.28 -12.06
N GLU A 8 -4.93 -20.03 -13.04
CA GLU A 8 -4.99 -18.73 -13.74
C GLU A 8 -5.34 -17.59 -12.77
N LYS A 9 -6.34 -17.77 -11.90
CA LYS A 9 -6.68 -16.79 -10.86
C LYS A 9 -5.56 -16.60 -9.83
N LEU A 10 -4.83 -17.67 -9.49
CA LEU A 10 -3.67 -17.57 -8.61
C LEU A 10 -2.56 -16.77 -9.28
N ASN A 11 -2.24 -17.00 -10.54
CA ASN A 11 -1.24 -16.23 -11.27
C ASN A 11 -1.59 -14.74 -11.33
N THR A 12 -2.86 -14.40 -11.61
CA THR A 12 -3.31 -13.00 -11.58
C THR A 12 -3.23 -12.39 -10.18
N ALA A 13 -3.65 -13.12 -9.15
CA ALA A 13 -3.55 -12.66 -7.77
C ALA A 13 -2.09 -12.52 -7.29
N VAL A 14 -1.19 -13.37 -7.80
CA VAL A 14 0.25 -13.29 -7.54
C VAL A 14 0.84 -12.08 -8.26
N ASP A 15 0.51 -11.81 -9.52
CA ASP A 15 0.94 -10.60 -10.25
C ASP A 15 0.48 -9.31 -9.54
N ASP A 16 -0.75 -9.29 -9.01
CA ASP A 16 -1.25 -8.15 -8.22
C ASP A 16 -0.56 -8.05 -6.85
N LEU A 17 -0.25 -9.18 -6.19
CA LEU A 17 0.51 -9.22 -4.94
C LEU A 17 1.94 -8.68 -5.08
N VAL A 18 2.41 -8.61 -6.32
CA VAL A 18 3.82 -8.50 -6.63
C VAL A 18 4.28 -7.05 -6.76
N THR A 19 3.38 -6.12 -7.12
CA THR A 19 3.72 -4.68 -7.12
C THR A 19 3.54 -4.08 -5.73
N LEU A 20 4.62 -3.72 -5.06
CA LEU A 20 4.63 -3.09 -3.73
C LEU A 20 4.67 -1.60 -3.90
N GLU A 21 3.76 -0.89 -3.24
CA GLU A 21 3.81 0.55 -3.16
C GLU A 21 3.52 0.97 -1.72
N VAL A 22 4.50 1.64 -1.13
CA VAL A 22 4.40 2.27 0.18
C VAL A 22 4.60 3.74 -0.04
N ILE A 23 3.64 4.57 0.36
CA ILE A 23 3.73 6.02 0.26
C ILE A 23 3.44 6.61 1.64
N THR A 24 4.34 7.46 2.11
CA THR A 24 4.21 8.13 3.40
C THR A 24 4.04 9.62 3.18
N TYR A 25 2.89 10.13 3.62
CA TYR A 25 2.53 11.54 3.60
C TYR A 25 2.52 12.11 5.01
N THR A 26 2.70 13.43 5.10
CA THR A 26 2.53 14.22 6.33
C THR A 26 1.81 15.52 6.01
N GLY A 27 1.05 16.07 6.95
CA GLY A 27 0.33 17.32 6.72
C GLY A 27 -0.96 17.40 7.53
N ASP A 28 -1.62 18.54 7.41
CA ASP A 28 -2.87 18.81 8.09
C ASP A 28 -4.04 18.44 7.18
N VAL A 29 -4.86 17.48 7.63
CA VAL A 29 -6.13 17.20 6.96
C VAL A 29 -7.27 17.78 7.79
N LYS A 30 -7.82 18.90 7.32
CA LYS A 30 -8.79 19.71 8.08
C LYS A 30 -10.23 19.18 8.05
N HIS A 31 -10.59 18.32 7.09
CA HIS A 31 -11.96 17.77 7.00
C HIS A 31 -11.97 16.35 6.39
N ILE A 32 -12.06 15.32 7.24
CA ILE A 32 -12.34 13.92 6.83
C ILE A 32 -13.28 13.24 7.84
N ILE A 33 -14.10 14.01 8.54
CA ILE A 33 -15.04 13.44 9.51
C ILE A 33 -16.44 13.69 8.96
N ASN A 34 -17.00 12.68 8.28
CA ASN A 34 -18.41 12.67 7.95
C ASN A 34 -19.19 12.25 9.20
N THR A 35 -20.17 13.06 9.59
CA THR A 35 -21.06 12.81 10.74
C THR A 35 -22.31 12.07 10.30
N THR A 36 -22.16 10.91 9.66
CA THR A 36 -23.32 10.07 9.32
C THR A 36 -23.85 9.43 10.60
N GLY A 37 -25.02 9.88 11.06
CA GLY A 37 -25.67 9.32 12.26
C GLY A 37 -25.05 9.72 13.60
N GLY A 38 -24.33 10.85 13.66
CA GLY A 38 -23.78 11.39 14.91
C GLY A 38 -22.48 10.74 15.40
N LYS A 39 -21.88 9.84 14.61
CA LYS A 39 -20.55 9.27 14.89
C LYS A 39 -19.52 9.80 13.88
N PRO A 40 -18.38 10.33 14.35
CA PRO A 40 -17.32 10.77 13.46
C PRO A 40 -16.77 9.55 12.71
N THR A 41 -16.98 9.49 11.40
CA THR A 41 -16.48 8.40 10.55
C THR A 41 -15.50 8.97 9.55
N ILE A 42 -14.31 8.36 9.48
CA ILE A 42 -13.30 8.71 8.48
C ILE A 42 -13.75 8.14 7.14
N ASP A 43 -13.95 9.00 6.16
CA ASP A 43 -14.25 8.62 4.78
C ASP A 43 -12.94 8.28 4.06
N TRP A 44 -12.54 7.01 4.15
CA TRP A 44 -11.29 6.53 3.59
C TRP A 44 -11.24 6.59 2.07
N ASP A 45 -12.40 6.42 1.41
CA ASP A 45 -12.50 6.39 -0.04
C ASP A 45 -12.33 7.80 -0.65
N ASN A 46 -12.69 8.84 0.11
CA ASN A 46 -12.58 10.23 -0.33
C ASN A 46 -11.37 11.01 0.21
N LEU A 47 -10.46 10.35 0.92
CA LEU A 47 -9.24 10.96 1.46
C LEU A 47 -8.32 11.57 0.39
N THR A 48 -8.33 11.00 -0.82
CA THR A 48 -7.41 11.37 -1.92
C THR A 48 -8.11 11.93 -3.15
N THR A 49 -9.43 11.76 -3.27
CA THR A 49 -10.22 12.20 -4.44
C THR A 49 -10.55 13.70 -4.46
N SER A 50 -10.20 14.46 -3.43
CA SER A 50 -10.52 15.90 -3.34
C SER A 50 -9.67 16.82 -4.24
N SER A 51 -8.85 16.30 -5.16
CA SER A 51 -8.01 17.13 -6.04
C SER A 51 -8.58 17.39 -7.44
N VAL A 52 -9.70 16.76 -7.83
CA VAL A 52 -10.18 16.79 -9.24
C VAL A 52 -11.54 17.50 -9.44
N GLY A 53 -12.21 17.95 -8.38
CA GLY A 53 -13.52 18.60 -8.53
C GLY A 53 -13.80 19.65 -7.47
N SER A 54 -13.60 20.92 -7.83
CA SER A 54 -14.25 22.16 -7.35
C SER A 54 -14.58 22.36 -5.87
N ALA A 55 -14.13 21.51 -4.95
CA ALA A 55 -14.25 21.70 -3.51
C ALA A 55 -12.94 22.28 -3.00
N THR A 56 -13.01 23.48 -2.44
CA THR A 56 -11.94 24.25 -1.81
C THR A 56 -11.46 23.60 -0.50
N THR A 57 -11.07 22.33 -0.54
CA THR A 57 -10.41 21.69 0.60
C THR A 57 -8.91 21.96 0.49
N GLN A 58 -8.43 23.04 1.12
CA GLN A 58 -6.99 23.28 1.28
C GLN A 58 -6.41 22.27 2.27
N ALA A 59 -6.11 21.06 1.79
CA ALA A 59 -5.27 20.10 2.50
C ALA A 59 -3.83 20.27 2.01
N THR A 60 -2.93 20.71 2.88
CA THR A 60 -1.49 20.76 2.57
C THR A 60 -0.89 19.43 2.98
N ILE A 61 -0.73 18.53 2.00
CA ILE A 61 -0.11 17.23 2.18
C ILE A 61 1.30 17.29 1.57
N LYS A 62 2.32 16.99 2.37
CA LYS A 62 3.72 16.84 1.95
C LYS A 62 4.06 15.36 1.81
N LEU A 63 4.68 14.99 0.69
CA LEU A 63 5.22 13.64 0.49
C LEU A 63 6.55 13.52 1.26
N VAL A 64 6.67 12.50 2.11
CA VAL A 64 7.90 12.24 2.89
C VAL A 64 8.78 11.23 2.19
N ALA A 65 8.19 10.10 1.81
CA ALA A 65 8.88 9.03 1.11
C ALA A 65 7.89 8.19 0.30
N ALA A 66 8.34 7.66 -0.83
CA ALA A 66 7.62 6.67 -1.62
C ALA A 66 8.56 5.56 -2.03
N THR A 67 8.16 4.32 -1.80
CA THR A 67 8.87 3.13 -2.26
C THR A 67 7.93 2.33 -3.14
N GLN A 68 8.31 2.13 -4.39
CA GLN A 68 7.67 1.18 -5.29
C GLN A 68 8.64 0.06 -5.61
N VAL A 69 8.23 -1.18 -5.43
CA VAL A 69 8.96 -2.38 -5.84
C VAL A 69 8.08 -3.14 -6.82
N LYS A 70 8.51 -3.26 -8.06
CA LYS A 70 7.83 -4.06 -9.08
C LYS A 70 8.31 -5.51 -9.05
N PHE A 71 7.59 -6.39 -9.75
CA PHE A 71 7.93 -7.79 -9.86
C PHE A 71 9.31 -8.07 -10.44
N ASP A 72 9.62 -7.32 -11.49
CA ASP A 72 10.81 -7.44 -12.30
C ASP A 72 12.07 -7.01 -11.53
N GLY A 73 11.90 -6.61 -10.26
CA GLY A 73 12.96 -6.12 -9.40
C GLY A 73 13.20 -4.62 -9.56
N ASP A 74 12.47 -3.93 -10.43
CA ASP A 74 12.57 -2.48 -10.56
C ASP A 74 12.09 -1.84 -9.26
N MET A 75 12.97 -1.04 -8.68
CA MET A 75 12.68 -0.27 -7.49
C MET A 75 12.73 1.22 -7.80
N LYS A 76 11.68 1.93 -7.39
CA LYS A 76 11.67 3.39 -7.35
C LYS A 76 11.61 3.81 -5.90
N LEU A 77 12.64 4.53 -5.47
CA LEU A 77 12.71 5.13 -4.15
C LEU A 77 12.71 6.64 -4.29
N PHE A 78 11.76 7.29 -3.62
CA PHE A 78 11.70 8.73 -3.49
C PHE A 78 11.75 9.07 -2.00
N GLN A 79 12.54 10.08 -1.68
CA GLN A 79 12.58 10.69 -0.36
C GLN A 79 12.58 12.19 -0.53
N THR A 80 11.85 12.88 0.34
CA THR A 80 11.86 14.34 0.40
C THR A 80 13.24 14.87 0.80
N ASP A 81 13.67 15.96 0.15
CA ASP A 81 14.83 16.76 0.52
C ASP A 81 14.47 17.88 1.51
N GLN A 82 13.18 18.06 1.80
CA GLN A 82 12.68 19.07 2.72
C GLN A 82 13.06 18.73 4.17
N GLN A 83 13.91 19.57 4.77
CA GLN A 83 14.30 19.45 6.18
C GLN A 83 13.29 20.09 7.15
N ASP A 84 12.31 20.85 6.63
CA ASP A 84 11.32 21.58 7.43
C ASP A 84 10.16 20.70 7.91
N ILE A 85 10.21 19.39 7.66
CA ILE A 85 9.18 18.45 8.07
C ILE A 85 9.39 18.05 9.54
N PRO A 86 8.44 18.37 10.44
CA PRO A 86 8.53 17.95 11.83
C PRO A 86 8.58 16.42 11.93
N ARG A 87 9.46 15.90 12.79
CA ARG A 87 9.61 14.45 13.03
C ARG A 87 9.99 13.65 11.77
N LEU A 88 10.67 14.27 10.81
CA LEU A 88 11.09 13.64 9.56
C LEU A 88 11.76 12.27 9.78
N GLN A 89 12.68 12.15 10.73
CA GLN A 89 13.38 10.89 11.00
C GLN A 89 12.42 9.77 11.45
N GLU A 90 11.45 10.09 12.31
CA GLU A 90 10.45 9.12 12.76
C GLU A 90 9.53 8.68 11.61
N LEU A 91 9.19 9.60 10.71
CA LEU A 91 8.37 9.30 9.52
C LEU A 91 9.14 8.44 8.51
N LEU A 92 10.44 8.66 8.35
CA LEU A 92 11.31 7.81 7.53
C LEU A 92 11.49 6.42 8.13
N ASP A 93 11.66 6.32 9.44
CA ASP A 93 11.73 5.03 10.13
C ASP A 93 10.39 4.28 10.04
N LEU A 94 9.27 4.98 10.16
CA LEU A 94 7.95 4.39 9.96
C LEU A 94 7.78 3.89 8.52
N HIS A 95 8.23 4.67 7.53
CA HIS A 95 8.21 4.27 6.12
C HIS A 95 9.02 2.98 5.91
N ARG A 96 10.26 2.93 6.43
CA ARG A 96 11.12 1.74 6.34
C ARG A 96 10.48 0.51 6.97
N LYS A 97 9.95 0.63 8.19
CA LYS A 97 9.23 -0.45 8.85
C LYS A 97 8.00 -0.90 8.07
N SER A 98 7.31 0.03 7.42
CA SER A 98 6.15 -0.28 6.57
C SER A 98 6.58 -1.08 5.35
N VAL A 99 7.65 -0.67 4.66
CA VAL A 99 8.23 -1.42 3.54
C VAL A 99 8.65 -2.83 3.97
N GLU A 100 9.39 -2.95 5.07
CA GLU A 100 9.84 -4.24 5.61
C GLU A 100 8.66 -5.17 5.95
N THR A 101 7.65 -4.63 6.63
CA THR A 101 6.45 -5.39 7.02
C THR A 101 5.67 -5.84 5.79
N SER A 102 5.53 -4.98 4.77
CA SER A 102 4.84 -5.34 3.53
C SER A 102 5.59 -6.40 2.73
N ILE A 103 6.93 -6.33 2.67
CA ILE A 103 7.76 -7.39 2.05
C ILE A 103 7.58 -8.71 2.80
N ALA A 104 7.64 -8.69 4.14
CA ALA A 104 7.47 -9.88 4.96
C ALA A 104 6.08 -10.51 4.81
N ALA A 105 5.02 -9.70 4.78
CA ALA A 105 3.66 -10.17 4.57
C ALA A 105 3.49 -10.86 3.21
N ARG A 106 4.05 -10.27 2.15
CA ARG A 106 4.01 -10.85 0.79
C ARG A 106 4.78 -12.15 0.71
N LYS A 107 5.97 -12.20 1.30
CA LYS A 107 6.75 -13.43 1.41
C LYS A 107 5.95 -14.53 2.09
N SER A 108 5.27 -14.23 3.20
CA SER A 108 4.43 -15.20 3.90
C SER A 108 3.28 -15.74 3.03
N VAL A 109 2.68 -14.89 2.20
CA VAL A 109 1.62 -15.31 1.26
C VAL A 109 2.19 -16.21 0.17
N VAL A 110 3.32 -15.83 -0.44
CA VAL A 110 4.00 -16.64 -1.46
C VAL A 110 4.44 -17.99 -0.91
N ASP A 111 5.03 -18.01 0.28
CA ASP A 111 5.48 -19.24 0.94
C ASP A 111 4.28 -20.17 1.23
N PHE A 112 3.16 -19.63 1.73
CA PHE A 112 1.94 -20.39 1.98
C PHE A 112 1.38 -21.06 0.72
N PHE A 113 1.28 -20.32 -0.38
CA PHE A 113 0.81 -20.90 -1.65
C PHE A 113 1.83 -21.83 -2.29
N GLY A 114 3.12 -21.53 -2.17
CA GLY A 114 4.21 -22.38 -2.67
C GLY A 114 4.19 -23.76 -2.02
N ASP A 115 3.97 -23.84 -0.71
CA ASP A 115 3.87 -25.11 0.00
C ASP A 115 2.58 -25.87 -0.35
N LEU A 116 1.46 -25.18 -0.49
CA LEU A 116 0.19 -25.77 -0.92
C LEU A 116 0.29 -26.38 -2.33
N LEU A 117 0.98 -25.71 -3.26
CA LEU A 117 1.23 -26.23 -4.60
C LEU A 117 2.15 -27.47 -4.60
N LYS A 118 3.23 -27.45 -3.80
CA LYS A 118 4.14 -28.62 -3.66
C LYS A 118 3.40 -29.85 -3.15
N ASP A 119 2.49 -29.67 -2.19
CA ASP A 119 1.71 -30.76 -1.61
C ASP A 119 0.70 -31.36 -2.60
N ILE A 120 0.11 -30.53 -3.47
CA ILE A 120 -0.77 -31.00 -4.54
C ILE A 120 0.02 -31.79 -5.58
N VAL A 121 1.20 -31.30 -6.00
CA VAL A 121 2.05 -31.96 -7.00
C VAL A 121 2.64 -33.28 -6.48
N LYS A 122 2.90 -33.41 -5.18
CA LYS A 122 3.37 -34.69 -4.59
C LYS A 122 2.29 -35.77 -4.46
N LYS A 123 1.01 -35.40 -4.47
CA LYS A 123 -0.13 -36.32 -4.27
C LYS A 123 -0.83 -36.73 -5.58
N GLY A 124 -0.54 -36.07 -6.70
CA GLY A 124 -1.01 -36.44 -8.04
C GLY A 124 0.04 -37.21 -8.81
#